data_AF-A0A0C1F9F1-F1
#
_entry.id   AF-A0A0C1F9F1-F1
#
_cell.length_a   1.000
_cell.length_b   1.000
_cell.length_c   1.000
_cell.angle_alpha   90.00
_cell.angle_beta   90.00
_cell.angle_gamma   90.00
#
_symmetry.space_group_name_H-M   'P 1'
#
loop_
_entity.id
_entity.type
_entity.pdbx_description
1 polymer ?
#
loop_
_entity_poly.entity_id
_entity_poly.type
_entity_poly.pdbx_seq_one_letter_code
_entity_poly.pdbx_strand_id
1 'polypeptide(L)'
;MAINIHQLAEVQTDQIGDHTSIWQFCVILKGAQIGNNCNINCNVFIENQVVIGNNVTIKPGVQIWDGITLEDDVFIGPNVTFANDHFPKSQNKDFILRKTLVKKGASIGANATILGGITIGENSLIGAGSVVTKDIPANEIWVGNPAKFLRKQHD
;
A
#
# COMPACT_ATOMS: atom_id res chain seq x y z
N MET A 1 13.31 -11.63 -17.35
CA MET A 1 12.57 -12.67 -16.62
C MET A 1 13.39 -13.17 -15.44
N ALA A 2 13.70 -12.30 -14.47
CA ALA A 2 14.34 -12.72 -13.23
C ALA A 2 13.71 -11.94 -12.07
N ILE A 3 13.18 -12.65 -11.10
CA ILE A 3 12.72 -12.12 -9.81
C ILE A 3 13.95 -12.09 -8.89
N ASN A 4 14.13 -11.01 -8.14
CA ASN A 4 15.22 -10.91 -7.18
C ASN A 4 14.64 -10.98 -5.76
N ILE A 5 14.78 -12.13 -5.11
CA ILE A 5 14.36 -12.33 -3.71
C ILE A 5 15.61 -12.40 -2.84
N HIS A 6 15.76 -11.46 -1.92
CA HIS A 6 16.86 -11.46 -0.98
C HIS A 6 16.79 -12.69 -0.06
N GLN A 7 17.93 -13.32 0.21
CA GLN A 7 18.04 -14.53 1.06
C GLN A 7 17.52 -14.40 2.52
N LEU A 8 17.19 -13.18 2.94
CA LEU A 8 16.69 -12.86 4.29
C LEU A 8 15.21 -12.45 4.27
N ALA A 9 14.54 -12.58 3.12
CA ALA A 9 13.10 -12.41 3.01
C ALA A 9 12.42 -13.78 3.20
N GLU A 10 11.27 -13.77 3.85
CA GLU A 10 10.37 -14.93 3.91
C GLU A 10 9.24 -14.71 2.90
N VAL A 11 9.23 -15.51 1.83
CA VAL A 11 8.24 -15.39 0.75
C VAL A 11 7.55 -16.71 0.56
N GLN A 12 6.23 -16.73 0.77
CA GLN A 12 5.40 -17.93 0.73
C GLN A 12 4.53 -18.04 -0.54
N THR A 13 4.34 -16.94 -1.27
CA THR A 13 3.58 -16.90 -2.54
C THR A 13 4.45 -17.29 -3.74
N ASP A 14 3.83 -17.90 -4.74
CA ASP A 14 4.39 -18.16 -6.07
C ASP A 14 3.95 -17.13 -7.13
N GLN A 15 3.09 -16.18 -6.75
CA GLN A 15 2.47 -15.20 -7.66
C GLN A 15 3.23 -13.88 -7.66
N ILE A 16 4.45 -13.90 -8.21
CA ILE A 16 5.32 -12.72 -8.32
C ILE A 16 5.71 -12.52 -9.78
N GLY A 17 5.41 -11.34 -10.31
CA GLY A 17 5.74 -10.96 -11.68
C GLY A 17 7.24 -10.76 -11.92
N ASP A 18 7.60 -10.79 -13.20
CA ASP A 18 8.98 -10.63 -13.66
C ASP A 18 9.59 -9.30 -13.23
N HIS A 19 10.91 -9.30 -13.00
CA HIS A 19 11.67 -8.09 -12.64
C HIS A 19 11.29 -7.45 -11.30
N THR A 20 10.44 -8.11 -10.50
CA THR A 20 10.15 -7.69 -9.14
C THR A 20 11.31 -8.00 -8.20
N SER A 21 11.65 -7.02 -7.35
CA SER A 21 12.68 -7.14 -6.31
C SER A 21 12.05 -7.13 -4.93
N ILE A 22 12.41 -8.11 -4.09
CA ILE A 22 12.00 -8.25 -2.70
C ILE A 22 13.27 -8.22 -1.84
N TRP A 23 13.35 -7.21 -0.98
CA TRP A 23 14.52 -6.95 -0.15
C TRP A 23 14.47 -7.69 1.20
N GLN A 24 15.55 -7.60 1.97
CA GLN A 24 15.71 -8.32 3.23
C GLN A 24 14.58 -8.05 4.24
N PHE A 25 14.26 -9.06 5.05
CA PHE A 25 13.32 -8.96 6.16
C PHE A 25 11.88 -8.62 5.75
N CYS A 26 11.53 -8.82 4.48
CA CYS A 26 10.14 -8.89 4.06
C CYS A 26 9.51 -10.20 4.52
N VAL A 27 8.22 -10.16 4.82
CA VAL A 27 7.39 -11.36 5.03
C VAL A 27 6.17 -11.25 4.12
N ILE A 28 6.02 -12.17 3.17
CA ILE A 28 4.96 -12.17 2.15
C ILE A 28 4.20 -13.49 2.23
N LEU A 29 2.91 -13.43 2.56
CA LEU A 29 2.08 -14.61 2.77
C LEU A 29 1.62 -15.25 1.45
N LYS A 30 1.22 -16.52 1.55
CA LYS A 30 0.94 -17.40 0.40
C LYS A 30 -0.09 -16.85 -0.58
N GLY A 31 -1.11 -16.12 -0.12
CA GLY A 31 -2.18 -15.61 -0.98
C GLY A 31 -1.85 -14.35 -1.79
N ALA A 32 -0.76 -13.64 -1.45
CA ALA A 32 -0.43 -12.35 -2.05
C ALA A 32 -0.16 -12.46 -3.57
N GLN A 33 -0.64 -11.49 -4.33
CA GLN A 33 -0.39 -11.38 -5.78
C GLN A 33 0.39 -10.11 -6.08
N ILE A 34 1.54 -10.24 -6.72
CA ILE A 34 2.45 -9.12 -7.01
C ILE A 34 2.78 -9.11 -8.49
N GLY A 35 2.52 -7.98 -9.16
CA GLY A 35 2.79 -7.79 -10.58
C GLY A 35 4.27 -7.68 -10.93
N ASN A 36 4.53 -7.24 -12.16
CA ASN A 36 5.87 -7.11 -12.73
C ASN A 36 6.56 -5.83 -12.26
N ASN A 37 7.89 -5.84 -12.25
CA ASN A 37 8.73 -4.66 -12.05
C ASN A 37 8.44 -3.90 -10.74
N CYS A 38 8.03 -4.62 -9.69
CA CYS A 38 7.78 -4.03 -8.38
C CYS A 38 9.07 -3.93 -7.55
N ASN A 39 9.09 -3.02 -6.59
CA ASN A 39 10.20 -2.84 -5.64
C ASN A 39 9.68 -2.87 -4.20
N ILE A 40 9.76 -4.05 -3.57
CA ILE A 40 9.28 -4.32 -2.21
C ILE A 40 10.46 -4.22 -1.25
N ASN A 41 10.65 -3.03 -0.67
CA ASN A 41 11.82 -2.70 0.16
C ASN A 41 11.78 -3.43 1.51
N CYS A 42 12.89 -3.36 2.26
CA CYS A 42 13.09 -4.14 3.48
C CYS A 42 12.01 -3.88 4.55
N ASN A 43 11.77 -4.89 5.40
CA ASN A 43 10.80 -4.79 6.50
C ASN A 43 9.35 -4.51 6.05
N VAL A 44 8.99 -4.93 4.84
CA VAL A 44 7.60 -4.89 4.36
C VAL A 44 6.88 -6.20 4.70
N PHE A 45 5.64 -6.09 5.19
CA PHE A 45 4.75 -7.23 5.43
C PHE A 45 3.58 -7.21 4.45
N ILE A 46 3.21 -8.35 3.87
CA ILE A 46 2.11 -8.48 2.91
C ILE A 46 1.26 -9.72 3.25
N GLU A 47 -0.04 -9.53 3.50
CA GLU A 47 -0.97 -10.61 3.83
C GLU A 47 -1.54 -11.35 2.59
N ASN A 48 -2.54 -12.22 2.81
CA ASN A 48 -3.02 -13.17 1.81
C ASN A 48 -3.98 -12.54 0.80
N GLN A 49 -4.82 -11.61 1.21
CA GLN A 49 -5.85 -10.99 0.37
C GLN A 49 -5.37 -9.64 -0.17
N VAL A 50 -4.16 -9.63 -0.72
CA VAL A 50 -3.50 -8.44 -1.25
C VAL A 50 -3.23 -8.61 -2.74
N VAL A 51 -3.53 -7.57 -3.51
CA VAL A 51 -3.20 -7.47 -4.93
C VAL A 51 -2.36 -6.23 -5.17
N ILE A 52 -1.18 -6.42 -5.74
CA ILE A 52 -0.25 -5.36 -6.14
C ILE A 52 -0.07 -5.45 -7.65
N GLY A 53 -0.33 -4.33 -8.34
CA GLY A 53 -0.16 -4.19 -9.79
C GLY A 53 1.30 -4.19 -10.23
N ASN A 54 1.57 -3.60 -11.38
CA ASN A 54 2.90 -3.50 -11.98
C ASN A 54 3.58 -2.18 -11.61
N ASN A 55 4.90 -2.14 -11.63
CA ASN A 55 5.71 -0.94 -11.36
C ASN A 55 5.47 -0.31 -9.97
N VAL A 56 4.94 -1.07 -9.01
CA VAL A 56 4.64 -0.56 -7.68
C VAL A 56 5.91 -0.50 -6.84
N THR A 57 6.12 0.61 -6.14
CA THR A 57 7.18 0.74 -5.15
C THR A 57 6.60 0.81 -3.75
N ILE A 58 7.04 -0.09 -2.88
CA ILE A 58 6.70 -0.09 -1.46
C ILE A 58 7.98 0.11 -0.67
N LYS A 59 8.10 1.27 -0.02
CA LYS A 59 9.28 1.64 0.78
C LYS A 59 9.28 0.94 2.16
N PRO A 60 10.40 0.97 2.90
CA PRO A 60 10.54 0.20 4.13
C PRO A 60 9.48 0.48 5.20
N GLY A 61 9.22 -0.54 6.02
CA GLY A 61 8.39 -0.43 7.23
C GLY A 61 6.88 -0.39 6.99
N VAL A 62 6.42 -0.74 5.77
CA VAL A 62 5.00 -0.75 5.40
C VAL A 62 4.39 -2.13 5.63
N GLN A 63 3.16 -2.18 6.18
CA GLN A 63 2.36 -3.40 6.27
C GLN A 63 1.14 -3.27 5.35
N ILE A 64 0.98 -4.23 4.45
CA ILE A 64 -0.17 -4.33 3.54
C ILE A 64 -1.05 -5.48 4.03
N TRP A 65 -2.12 -5.12 4.72
CA TRP A 65 -3.11 -6.03 5.26
C TRP A 65 -4.06 -6.59 4.19
N ASP A 66 -4.77 -7.64 4.55
CA ASP A 66 -5.87 -8.20 3.78
C ASP A 66 -6.85 -7.10 3.33
N GLY A 67 -7.36 -7.23 2.11
CA GLY A 67 -8.34 -6.31 1.52
C GLY A 67 -7.74 -5.05 0.89
N ILE A 68 -6.41 -4.92 0.84
CA ILE A 68 -5.74 -3.81 0.18
C ILE A 68 -5.38 -4.18 -1.26
N THR A 69 -5.77 -3.30 -2.19
CA THR A 69 -5.37 -3.37 -3.60
C THR A 69 -4.55 -2.13 -3.96
N LEU A 70 -3.36 -2.34 -4.50
CA LEU A 70 -2.52 -1.31 -5.11
C LEU A 70 -2.52 -1.53 -6.62
N GLU A 71 -3.04 -0.58 -7.39
CA GLU A 71 -3.00 -0.64 -8.86
C GLU A 71 -1.58 -0.32 -9.40
N ASP A 72 -1.43 -0.34 -10.72
CA ASP A 72 -0.16 -0.07 -11.39
C ASP A 72 0.44 1.31 -11.02
N ASP A 73 1.76 1.41 -11.07
CA ASP A 73 2.51 2.68 -10.91
C ASP A 73 2.30 3.39 -9.56
N VAL A 74 1.74 2.69 -8.55
CA VAL A 74 1.56 3.22 -7.20
C VAL A 74 2.89 3.37 -6.47
N PHE A 75 3.05 4.48 -5.75
CA PHE A 75 4.15 4.71 -4.84
C PHE A 75 3.68 4.75 -3.38
N ILE A 76 4.22 3.87 -2.55
CA ILE A 76 3.99 3.86 -1.10
C ILE A 76 5.28 4.27 -0.38
N GLY A 77 5.25 5.45 0.24
CA GLY A 77 6.35 6.03 1.00
C GLY A 77 6.72 5.21 2.25
N PRO A 78 7.91 5.48 2.83
CA PRO A 78 8.39 4.70 3.98
C PRO A 78 7.45 4.91 5.18
N ASN A 79 7.22 3.84 5.93
CA ASN A 79 6.35 3.83 7.12
C ASN A 79 4.91 4.31 6.87
N VAL A 80 4.40 4.27 5.64
CA VAL A 80 2.97 4.43 5.40
C VAL A 80 2.22 3.33 6.14
N THR A 81 1.18 3.72 6.88
CA THR A 81 0.37 2.82 7.69
C THR A 81 -1.02 2.67 7.07
N PHE A 82 -1.43 1.44 6.82
CA PHE A 82 -2.80 1.12 6.44
C PHE A 82 -3.57 0.57 7.64
N ALA A 83 -4.87 0.86 7.69
CA ALA A 83 -5.82 0.17 8.55
C ALA A 83 -6.85 -0.59 7.69
N ASN A 84 -7.40 -1.66 8.23
CA ASN A 84 -8.45 -2.48 7.58
C ASN A 84 -9.69 -2.67 8.48
N ASP A 85 -9.74 -1.97 9.62
CA ASP A 85 -10.87 -1.89 10.55
C ASP A 85 -11.05 -0.43 11.00
N HIS A 86 -12.28 -0.05 11.36
CA HIS A 86 -12.58 1.24 12.01
C HIS A 86 -12.63 1.14 13.53
N PHE A 87 -12.89 -0.05 14.08
CA PHE A 87 -13.11 -0.26 15.50
C PHE A 87 -12.23 -1.40 16.04
N PRO A 88 -10.89 -1.28 15.94
CA PRO A 88 -9.99 -2.33 16.36
C PRO A 88 -10.15 -2.61 17.86
N LYS A 89 -10.43 -3.87 18.20
CA LYS A 89 -10.53 -4.37 19.56
C LYS A 89 -9.87 -5.75 19.66
N SER A 90 -9.17 -6.03 20.76
CA SER A 90 -8.64 -7.37 20.99
C SER A 90 -9.78 -8.39 21.00
N GLN A 91 -9.62 -9.48 20.24
CA GLN A 91 -10.65 -10.52 20.03
C GLN A 91 -11.98 -9.96 19.49
N ASN A 92 -11.91 -8.98 18.57
CA ASN A 92 -13.09 -8.41 17.93
C ASN A 92 -13.85 -9.47 17.12
N LYS A 93 -14.98 -9.93 17.66
CA LYS A 93 -15.90 -10.85 16.96
C LYS A 93 -16.72 -10.16 15.87
N ASP A 94 -16.81 -8.83 15.95
CA ASP A 94 -17.56 -7.98 15.03
C ASP A 94 -16.63 -7.32 13.99
N PHE A 95 -15.47 -7.93 13.72
CA PHE A 95 -14.52 -7.44 12.74
C PHE A 95 -15.15 -7.41 11.34
N ILE A 96 -15.09 -6.25 10.70
CA ILE A 96 -15.52 -6.06 9.32
C ILE A 96 -14.31 -5.60 8.52
N LEU A 97 -13.85 -6.47 7.62
CA LEU A 97 -12.76 -6.14 6.70
C LEU A 97 -13.15 -4.94 5.82
N ARG A 98 -12.42 -3.83 5.99
CA ARG A 98 -12.56 -2.63 5.17
C ARG A 98 -11.54 -2.65 4.04
N LYS A 99 -12.03 -2.77 2.81
CA LYS A 99 -11.20 -2.83 1.61
C LYS A 99 -10.70 -1.44 1.22
N THR A 100 -9.40 -1.32 0.98
CA THR A 100 -8.76 -0.06 0.57
C THR A 100 -8.22 -0.23 -0.84
N LEU A 101 -8.51 0.75 -1.71
CA LEU A 101 -8.06 0.75 -3.10
C LEU A 101 -7.16 1.97 -3.33
N VAL A 102 -5.91 1.72 -3.72
CA VAL A 102 -5.00 2.77 -4.16
C VAL A 102 -4.88 2.67 -5.66
N LYS A 103 -5.45 3.65 -6.36
CA LYS A 103 -5.57 3.63 -7.82
C LYS A 103 -4.28 4.01 -8.52
N LYS A 104 -4.24 3.71 -9.81
CA LYS A 104 -3.08 3.84 -10.69
C LYS A 104 -2.36 5.18 -10.52
N GLY A 105 -1.03 5.12 -10.37
CA GLY A 105 -0.17 6.31 -10.30
C GLY A 105 -0.29 7.13 -9.02
N ALA A 106 -1.15 6.74 -8.06
CA ALA A 106 -1.25 7.46 -6.80
C ALA A 106 0.03 7.31 -5.97
N SER A 107 0.39 8.38 -5.25
CA SER A 107 1.58 8.44 -4.41
C SER A 107 1.21 8.81 -2.98
N ILE A 108 1.58 7.94 -2.03
CA ILE A 108 1.36 8.13 -0.61
C ILE A 108 2.67 8.51 0.07
N GLY A 109 2.74 9.73 0.59
CA GLY A 109 3.92 10.29 1.23
C GLY A 109 4.32 9.56 2.51
N ALA A 110 5.59 9.70 2.88
CA ALA A 110 6.19 9.05 4.05
C ALA A 110 5.34 9.23 5.33
N ASN A 111 5.19 8.15 6.10
CA ASN A 111 4.51 8.17 7.40
C ASN A 111 3.04 8.65 7.36
N ALA A 112 2.38 8.61 6.19
CA ALA A 112 0.94 8.86 6.11
C ALA A 112 0.15 7.66 6.64
N THR A 113 -1.05 7.91 7.16
CA THR A 113 -1.97 6.88 7.65
C THR A 113 -3.24 6.87 6.82
N ILE A 114 -3.63 5.70 6.32
CA ILE A 114 -4.84 5.48 5.52
C ILE A 114 -5.83 4.67 6.33
N LEU A 115 -6.97 5.27 6.71
CA LEU A 115 -8.05 4.51 7.36
C LEU A 115 -8.66 3.49 6.39
N GLY A 116 -9.19 2.39 6.94
CA GLY A 116 -9.75 1.32 6.11
C GLY A 116 -10.99 1.76 5.33
N GLY A 117 -11.19 1.19 4.14
CA GLY A 117 -12.41 1.44 3.37
C GLY A 117 -12.33 2.65 2.45
N ILE A 118 -11.10 3.10 2.12
CA ILE A 118 -10.85 4.33 1.38
C ILE A 118 -10.36 4.02 -0.03
N THR A 119 -10.84 4.81 -0.99
CA THR A 119 -10.29 4.89 -2.34
C THR A 119 -9.39 6.10 -2.50
N ILE A 120 -8.12 5.86 -2.86
CA ILE A 120 -7.17 6.90 -3.24
C ILE A 120 -7.14 6.99 -4.77
N GLY A 121 -7.62 8.11 -5.32
CA GLY A 121 -7.83 8.30 -6.75
C GLY A 121 -6.54 8.34 -7.58
N GLU A 122 -6.69 8.11 -8.89
CA GLU A 122 -5.57 8.05 -9.84
C GLU A 122 -4.69 9.30 -9.78
N ASN A 123 -3.38 9.10 -9.83
CA ASN A 123 -2.35 10.15 -9.75
C ASN A 123 -2.44 11.07 -8.52
N SER A 124 -3.30 10.81 -7.54
CA SER A 124 -3.39 11.67 -6.36
C SER A 124 -2.12 11.60 -5.51
N LEU A 125 -1.85 12.68 -4.78
CA LEU A 125 -0.69 12.78 -3.88
C LEU A 125 -1.18 12.99 -2.45
N ILE A 126 -0.84 12.06 -1.56
CA ILE A 126 -0.99 12.24 -0.12
C ILE A 126 0.32 12.77 0.44
N GLY A 127 0.30 13.91 1.10
CA GLY A 127 1.48 14.48 1.73
C GLY A 127 1.99 13.62 2.88
N ALA A 128 3.29 13.72 3.17
CA ALA A 128 3.90 13.02 4.30
C ALA A 128 3.20 13.35 5.62
N GLY A 129 3.06 12.35 6.49
CA GLY A 129 2.42 12.49 7.81
C GLY A 129 0.91 12.75 7.81
N SER A 130 0.25 12.65 6.65
CA SER A 130 -1.19 12.93 6.56
C SER A 130 -2.05 11.78 7.07
N VAL A 131 -3.22 12.07 7.63
CA VAL A 131 -4.20 11.06 8.06
C VAL A 131 -5.41 11.12 7.14
N VAL A 132 -5.53 10.14 6.27
CA VAL A 132 -6.60 10.06 5.26
C VAL A 132 -7.81 9.38 5.87
N THR A 133 -8.92 10.12 5.98
CA THR A 133 -10.15 9.69 6.65
C THR A 133 -11.34 9.53 5.70
N LYS A 134 -11.16 9.77 4.40
CA LYS A 134 -12.18 9.66 3.35
C LYS A 134 -11.52 9.53 1.98
N ASP A 135 -12.33 9.18 0.98
CA ASP A 135 -11.90 9.06 -0.41
C ASP A 135 -11.22 10.33 -0.93
N ILE A 136 -10.21 10.09 -1.77
CA ILE A 136 -9.37 11.12 -2.37
C ILE A 136 -9.64 11.14 -3.88
N PRO A 137 -10.12 12.24 -4.47
CA PRO A 137 -10.33 12.32 -5.90
C PRO A 137 -9.02 12.24 -6.70
N ALA A 138 -9.13 11.85 -7.97
CA ALA A 138 -8.00 11.77 -8.88
C ALA A 138 -7.35 13.14 -9.12
N ASN A 139 -6.02 13.14 -9.33
CA ASN A 139 -5.20 14.32 -9.64
C ASN A 139 -5.25 15.43 -8.56
N GLU A 140 -5.51 15.07 -7.30
CA GLU A 140 -5.53 16.00 -6.17
C GLU A 140 -4.35 15.77 -5.22
N ILE A 141 -3.91 16.85 -4.57
CA ILE A 141 -2.94 16.83 -3.49
C ILE A 141 -3.67 17.06 -2.16
N TRP A 142 -3.48 16.16 -1.20
CA TRP A 142 -4.10 16.22 0.12
C TRP A 142 -3.06 16.14 1.23
N VAL A 143 -3.18 16.98 2.24
CA VAL A 143 -2.20 17.08 3.34
C VAL A 143 -2.85 17.28 4.71
N GLY A 144 -2.16 16.87 5.77
CA GLY A 144 -2.51 17.20 7.16
C GLY A 144 -3.26 16.09 7.92
N ASN A 145 -3.67 16.40 9.15
CA ASN A 145 -4.40 15.49 10.04
C ASN A 145 -5.64 16.20 10.62
N PRO A 146 -6.87 15.85 10.18
CA PRO A 146 -7.16 14.97 9.04
C PRO A 146 -6.70 15.60 7.72
N ALA A 147 -6.44 14.77 6.71
CA ALA A 147 -6.02 15.21 5.39
C ALA A 147 -7.10 16.10 4.75
N LYS A 148 -6.67 17.24 4.20
CA LYS A 148 -7.52 18.19 3.49
C LYS A 148 -6.94 18.46 2.11
N PHE A 149 -7.83 18.73 1.15
CA PHE A 149 -7.46 19.19 -0.17
C PHE A 149 -6.55 20.41 -0.08
N LEU A 150 -5.42 20.36 -0.78
CA LEU A 150 -4.45 21.44 -0.89
C LEU A 150 -4.61 22.15 -2.24
N ARG A 151 -4.51 21.39 -3.33
CA ARG A 151 -4.64 21.85 -4.73
C ARG A 151 -4.74 20.67 -5.70
N LYS A 152 -5.01 20.92 -6.98
CA LYS A 152 -4.78 19.90 -8.03
C LYS A 152 -3.29 19.72 -8.29
N GLN A 153 -2.90 18.55 -8.79
CA GLN A 153 -1.50 18.24 -9.08
C GLN A 153 -0.93 19.02 -10.28
N HIS A 154 -1.80 19.45 -11.20
CA HIS A 154 -1.44 20.19 -12.42
C HIS A 154 -1.77 21.69 -12.35
N ASP A 155 -2.05 22.22 -11.16
CA ASP A 155 -2.24 23.66 -10.90
C ASP A 155 -0.96 24.33 -10.37
#